data_AF-B7B8F9-F1
#
_entry.id   AF-B7B8F9-F1
#
_cell.length_a   1.000
_cell.length_b   1.000
_cell.length_c   1.000
_cell.angle_alpha   90.00
_cell.angle_beta   90.00
_cell.angle_gamma   90.00
#
_symmetry.space_group_name_H-M   'P 1'
#
loop_
_entity.id
_entity.type
_entity.pdbx_description
1 polymer ?
#
loop_
_entity_poly.entity_id
_entity_poly.type
_entity_poly.pdbx_seq_one_letter_code
_entity_poly.pdbx_strand_id
1 'polypeptide(L)'
;MTNIAQIVNVLQSMILTNGPKMLLTPTYYVFQMYNVHQDATFLPMDLICDKAKVRGGREVPMVSASASKDKNGRIHISLANVDVDNAQNITLDLQGEKIKRVNGRILSSASINDHNTFEKPDVVKPVAFDGAKIERGQLKVNLPAKSIVVLEVE
;
A
#
# COMPACT_ATOMS: atom_id res chain seq x y z
N MET A 1 -15.70 -11.31 6.76
CA MET A 1 -15.27 -10.56 7.96
C MET A 1 -13.89 -11.05 8.36
N THR A 2 -12.98 -10.16 8.76
CA THR A 2 -11.64 -10.49 9.24
C THR A 2 -11.32 -9.63 10.47
N ASN A 3 -10.46 -10.13 11.36
CA ASN A 3 -10.09 -9.44 12.59
C ASN A 3 -8.58 -9.66 12.85
N ILE A 4 -7.80 -8.58 12.88
CA ILE A 4 -6.36 -8.65 13.18
C ILE A 4 -6.13 -8.77 14.70
N ALA A 5 -5.12 -9.55 15.09
CA ALA A 5 -4.79 -9.78 16.50
C ALA A 5 -3.57 -8.91 16.91
N GLN A 6 -3.67 -7.99 17.88
CA GLN A 6 -4.89 -7.39 18.44
C GLN A 6 -4.86 -5.86 18.24
N ILE A 7 -5.76 -5.10 18.88
CA ILE A 7 -5.92 -3.67 18.60
C ILE A 7 -4.83 -2.81 19.27
N VAL A 8 -4.51 -3.04 20.56
CA VAL A 8 -3.60 -2.19 21.36
C VAL A 8 -2.60 -3.03 22.15
N ASN A 9 -1.32 -2.63 22.13
CA ASN A 9 -0.19 -3.19 22.91
C ASN A 9 0.12 -4.70 22.78
N VAL A 10 -0.62 -5.45 21.97
CA VAL A 10 -0.54 -6.91 21.85
C VAL A 10 -0.38 -7.32 20.38
N LEU A 11 0.62 -8.18 20.11
CA LEU A 11 0.95 -8.69 18.77
C LEU A 11 1.12 -7.55 17.75
N GLN A 12 0.47 -7.64 16.58
CA GLN A 12 0.58 -6.64 15.51
C GLN A 12 -0.46 -5.52 15.71
N SER A 13 -0.25 -4.74 16.77
CA SER A 13 -1.20 -3.71 17.21
C SER A 13 -1.33 -2.53 16.26
N MET A 14 -2.52 -1.91 16.28
CA MET A 14 -2.78 -0.64 15.61
C MET A 14 -2.13 0.50 16.39
N ILE A 15 -2.22 0.44 17.72
CA ILE A 15 -1.84 1.52 18.64
C ILE A 15 -0.93 0.94 19.72
N LEU A 16 0.09 1.71 20.10
CA LEU A 16 0.88 1.44 21.30
C LEU A 16 0.70 2.59 22.31
N THR A 17 0.59 2.27 23.59
CA THR A 17 0.42 3.23 24.68
C THR A 17 1.40 2.97 25.82
N ASN A 18 1.86 4.04 26.47
CA ASN A 18 2.66 3.96 27.70
C ASN A 18 2.26 5.11 28.63
N GLY A 19 1.47 4.80 29.66
CA GLY A 19 0.82 5.82 30.48
C GLY A 19 -0.01 6.77 29.62
N PRO A 20 0.23 8.10 29.67
CA PRO A 20 -0.49 9.07 28.85
C PRO A 20 0.00 9.15 27.39
N LYS A 21 1.11 8.48 27.04
CA LYS A 21 1.67 8.51 25.69
C LYS A 21 0.95 7.51 24.78
N MET A 22 0.76 7.89 23.52
CA MET A 22 0.21 7.05 22.46
C MET A 22 1.01 7.26 21.18
N LEU A 23 1.17 6.21 20.38
CA LEU A 23 1.65 6.30 19.00
C LEU A 23 0.85 5.38 18.07
N LEU A 24 0.90 5.71 16.78
CA LEU A 24 0.30 4.92 15.70
C LEU A 24 1.37 4.05 15.04
N THR A 25 1.05 2.77 14.82
CA THR A 25 1.99 1.85 14.16
C THR A 25 1.90 1.97 12.63
N PRO A 26 2.92 1.48 11.89
CA PRO A 26 2.81 1.32 10.44
C PRO A 26 1.56 0.51 10.04
N THR A 27 1.17 -0.49 10.84
CA THR A 27 -0.03 -1.29 10.60
C THR A 27 -1.30 -0.43 10.66
N TYR A 28 -1.44 0.46 11.65
CA TYR A 28 -2.57 1.40 11.66
C TYR A 28 -2.66 2.21 10.37
N TYR A 29 -1.52 2.71 9.88
CA TYR A 29 -1.49 3.51 8.68
C TYR A 29 -1.87 2.72 7.42
N VAL A 30 -1.51 1.43 7.31
CA VAL A 30 -1.97 0.57 6.22
C VAL A 30 -3.50 0.42 6.27
N PHE A 31 -4.07 0.12 7.44
CA PHE A 31 -5.52 0.04 7.62
C PHE A 31 -6.19 1.37 7.24
N GLN A 32 -5.64 2.50 7.69
CA GLN A 32 -6.15 3.84 7.37
C GLN A 32 -6.10 4.15 5.86
N MET A 33 -5.01 3.78 5.18
CA MET A 33 -4.88 3.94 3.74
C MET A 33 -5.88 3.07 2.98
N TYR A 34 -6.20 1.88 3.50
CA TYR A 34 -7.06 0.90 2.85
C TYR A 34 -8.56 1.10 3.15
N ASN A 35 -8.93 2.12 3.94
CA ASN A 35 -10.34 2.47 4.20
C ASN A 35 -11.15 2.69 2.91
N VAL A 36 -10.51 3.13 1.82
CA VAL A 36 -11.14 3.32 0.50
C VAL A 36 -11.71 2.03 -0.11
N HIS A 37 -11.27 0.86 0.38
CA HIS A 37 -11.75 -0.44 -0.06
C HIS A 37 -12.96 -0.94 0.75
N GLN A 38 -13.36 -0.24 1.82
CA GLN A 38 -14.53 -0.63 2.62
C GLN A 38 -15.82 -0.38 1.83
N ASP A 39 -16.66 -1.41 1.75
CA ASP A 39 -17.92 -1.43 0.97
C ASP A 39 -17.74 -1.08 -0.53
N ALA A 40 -16.51 -1.13 -1.03
CA ALA A 40 -16.19 -0.87 -2.42
C ALA A 40 -16.40 -2.12 -3.29
N THR A 41 -16.66 -1.92 -4.58
CA THR A 41 -16.82 -3.02 -5.54
C THR A 41 -15.44 -3.48 -6.01
N PHE A 42 -15.10 -4.75 -5.79
CA PHE A 42 -13.86 -5.34 -6.30
C PHE A 42 -13.78 -5.24 -7.84
N LEU A 43 -12.62 -4.85 -8.34
CA LEU A 43 -12.31 -4.85 -9.76
C LEU A 43 -11.34 -6.01 -10.06
N PRO A 44 -11.73 -6.99 -10.90
CA PRO A 44 -10.83 -8.05 -11.34
C PRO A 44 -9.56 -7.48 -11.99
N MET A 45 -8.43 -8.13 -11.75
CA MET A 45 -7.14 -7.72 -12.30
C MET A 45 -6.27 -8.93 -12.63
N ASP A 46 -5.47 -8.77 -13.68
CA ASP A 46 -4.39 -9.69 -14.01
C ASP A 46 -3.05 -9.03 -13.64
N LEU A 47 -2.31 -9.65 -12.72
CA LEU A 47 -1.00 -9.18 -12.29
C LEU A 47 0.09 -10.08 -12.87
N ILE A 48 0.90 -9.51 -13.75
CA ILE A 48 2.12 -10.13 -14.27
C ILE A 48 3.30 -9.47 -13.57
N CYS A 49 4.02 -10.23 -12.74
CA CYS A 49 5.23 -9.76 -12.07
C CYS A 49 6.21 -10.90 -11.84
N ASP A 50 7.47 -10.53 -11.63
CA ASP A 50 8.50 -11.47 -11.22
C ASP A 50 8.19 -12.07 -9.86
N LYS A 51 8.73 -13.26 -9.62
CA LYS A 51 8.65 -13.95 -8.34
C LYS A 51 10.06 -14.16 -7.80
N ALA A 52 10.23 -14.04 -6.49
CA ALA A 52 11.47 -14.44 -5.83
C ALA A 52 11.28 -15.75 -5.10
N LYS A 53 12.33 -16.58 -5.14
CA LYS A 53 12.44 -17.78 -4.32
C LYS A 53 12.78 -17.37 -2.90
N VAL A 54 12.00 -17.86 -1.94
CA VAL A 54 12.20 -17.65 -0.51
C VAL A 54 12.37 -18.98 0.20
N ARG A 55 12.72 -18.92 1.50
CA ARG A 55 12.98 -20.11 2.32
C ARG A 55 11.84 -21.14 2.24
N GLY A 56 12.24 -22.41 2.15
CA GLY A 56 11.33 -23.54 2.08
C GLY A 56 10.81 -23.83 0.67
N GLY A 57 11.54 -23.43 -0.38
CA GLY A 57 11.17 -23.70 -1.78
C GLY A 57 9.93 -22.95 -2.25
N ARG A 58 9.51 -21.91 -1.51
CA ARG A 58 8.34 -21.10 -1.85
C ARG A 58 8.72 -19.99 -2.80
N GLU A 59 7.76 -19.54 -3.57
CA GLU A 59 7.88 -18.36 -4.42
C GLU A 59 6.89 -17.30 -3.96
N VAL A 60 7.34 -16.05 -3.96
CA VAL A 60 6.52 -14.88 -3.59
C VAL A 60 6.55 -13.90 -4.75
N PRO A 61 5.39 -13.40 -5.23
CA PRO A 61 5.37 -12.34 -6.23
C PRO A 61 6.00 -11.06 -5.66
N MET A 62 6.80 -10.36 -6.47
CA MET A 62 7.47 -9.13 -6.06
C MET A 62 6.50 -7.97 -5.84
N VAL A 63 5.33 -8.04 -6.46
CA VAL A 63 4.25 -7.07 -6.28
C VAL A 63 2.98 -7.80 -5.85
N SER A 64 2.26 -7.23 -4.91
CA SER A 64 0.85 -7.54 -4.65
C SER A 64 0.00 -6.35 -5.04
N ALA A 65 -1.18 -6.60 -5.62
CA ALA A 65 -2.08 -5.56 -6.08
C ALA A 65 -3.54 -5.91 -5.73
N SER A 66 -4.35 -4.89 -5.47
CA SER A 66 -5.81 -4.99 -5.36
C SER A 66 -6.46 -3.70 -5.86
N ALA A 67 -7.66 -3.81 -6.42
CA ALA A 67 -8.38 -2.66 -6.96
C ALA A 67 -9.86 -2.74 -6.63
N SER A 68 -10.46 -1.59 -6.37
CA SER A 68 -11.89 -1.48 -6.14
C SER A 68 -12.44 -0.15 -6.66
N LYS A 69 -13.70 -0.13 -7.06
CA LYS A 69 -14.44 1.08 -7.38
C LYS A 69 -15.29 1.48 -6.17
N ASP A 70 -15.12 2.70 -5.69
CA ASP A 70 -15.93 3.22 -4.58
C ASP A 70 -17.34 3.65 -5.04
N LYS A 71 -18.19 4.01 -4.08
CA LYS A 71 -19.56 4.46 -4.34
C LYS A 71 -19.67 5.77 -5.14
N ASN A 72 -18.60 6.54 -5.25
CA ASN A 72 -18.51 7.76 -6.05
C ASN A 72 -17.96 7.49 -7.46
N GLY A 73 -17.66 6.22 -7.79
CA GLY A 73 -17.12 5.80 -9.08
C GLY A 73 -15.60 5.91 -9.21
N ARG A 74 -14.88 6.32 -8.16
CA ARG A 74 -13.41 6.42 -8.20
C ARG A 74 -12.78 5.05 -8.09
N ILE A 75 -11.69 4.83 -8.82
CA ILE A 75 -10.94 3.58 -8.79
C ILE A 75 -9.78 3.72 -7.82
N HIS A 76 -9.74 2.86 -6.82
CA HIS A 76 -8.65 2.79 -5.85
C HIS A 76 -7.80 1.56 -6.12
N ILE A 77 -6.48 1.74 -6.22
CA ILE A 77 -5.52 0.67 -6.52
C ILE A 77 -4.48 0.64 -5.41
N SER A 78 -4.43 -0.44 -4.64
CA SER A 78 -3.39 -0.69 -3.66
C SER A 78 -2.30 -1.57 -4.27
N LEU A 79 -1.03 -1.21 -4.05
CA LEU A 79 0.15 -1.89 -4.54
C LEU A 79 1.15 -2.07 -3.39
N ALA A 80 1.74 -3.25 -3.25
CA ALA A 80 2.79 -3.52 -2.28
C ALA A 80 4.00 -4.13 -2.97
N ASN A 81 5.16 -3.50 -2.83
CA ASN A 81 6.45 -4.03 -3.29
C ASN A 81 7.16 -4.72 -2.13
N VAL A 82 7.34 -6.04 -2.24
CA VAL A 82 8.01 -6.85 -1.22
C VAL A 82 9.52 -6.94 -1.42
N ASP A 83 10.03 -6.46 -2.57
CA ASP A 83 11.46 -6.34 -2.79
C ASP A 83 12.02 -5.24 -1.87
N VAL A 84 13.03 -5.60 -1.08
CA VAL A 84 13.61 -4.73 -0.07
C VAL A 84 14.63 -3.75 -0.65
N ASP A 85 15.14 -4.03 -1.85
CA ASP A 85 16.25 -3.33 -2.48
C ASP A 85 15.86 -2.63 -3.78
N ASN A 86 14.97 -3.23 -4.58
CA ASN A 86 14.67 -2.75 -5.92
C ASN A 86 13.26 -2.15 -6.05
N ALA A 87 13.19 -1.03 -6.77
CA ALA A 87 11.92 -0.46 -7.22
C ALA A 87 11.34 -1.30 -8.36
N GLN A 88 10.01 -1.27 -8.50
CA GLN A 88 9.26 -1.98 -9.53
C GLN A 88 8.57 -0.97 -10.46
N ASN A 89 8.77 -1.11 -11.77
CA ASN A 89 8.10 -0.27 -12.76
C ASN A 89 6.82 -0.97 -13.23
N ILE A 90 5.67 -0.46 -12.81
CA ILE A 90 4.36 -1.05 -13.06
C ILE A 90 3.64 -0.27 -14.16
N THR A 91 3.02 -0.99 -15.08
CA THR A 91 2.06 -0.43 -16.03
C THR A 91 0.66 -0.93 -15.67
N LEU A 92 -0.25 0.01 -15.47
CA LEU A 92 -1.65 -0.26 -15.19
C LEU A 92 -2.48 0.17 -16.40
N ASP A 93 -3.22 -0.79 -16.94
CA ASP A 93 -4.18 -0.59 -18.02
C ASP A 93 -5.59 -0.74 -17.45
N LEU A 94 -6.32 0.37 -17.38
CA LEU A 94 -7.69 0.40 -16.87
C LEU A 94 -8.66 0.24 -18.03
N GLN A 95 -8.65 -0.93 -18.67
CA GLN A 95 -9.39 -1.25 -19.89
C GLN A 95 -10.75 -0.52 -20.01
N GLY A 96 -10.84 0.41 -20.97
CA GLY A 96 -12.07 1.15 -21.26
C GLY A 96 -12.34 2.38 -20.38
N GLU A 97 -11.54 2.63 -19.34
CA GLU A 97 -11.62 3.80 -18.47
C GLU A 97 -10.65 4.89 -18.96
N LYS A 98 -11.15 6.13 -19.04
CA LYS A 98 -10.31 7.29 -19.41
C LYS A 98 -9.72 7.91 -18.14
N ILE A 99 -8.41 7.74 -17.97
CA ILE A 99 -7.67 8.32 -16.83
C ILE A 99 -7.48 9.82 -17.05
N LYS A 100 -8.06 10.64 -16.18
CA LYS A 100 -7.94 12.11 -16.16
C LYS A 100 -6.98 12.57 -15.07
N ARG A 101 -6.99 11.93 -13.90
CA ARG A 101 -6.19 12.30 -12.75
C ARG A 101 -5.79 11.06 -11.95
N VAL A 102 -4.59 11.12 -11.38
CA VAL A 102 -4.13 10.16 -10.38
C VAL A 102 -3.60 10.93 -9.17
N ASN A 103 -4.02 10.51 -7.97
CA ASN A 103 -3.43 10.93 -6.70
C ASN A 103 -2.90 9.69 -5.99
N GLY A 104 -1.84 9.84 -5.21
CA GLY A 104 -1.23 8.71 -4.51
C GLY A 104 -0.81 9.03 -3.09
N ARG A 105 -0.80 8.00 -2.24
CA ARG A 105 -0.13 8.01 -0.94
C ARG A 105 0.77 6.79 -0.84
N ILE A 106 1.94 6.97 -0.23
CA ILE A 106 2.93 5.91 -0.02
C ILE A 106 3.25 5.78 1.47
N LEU A 107 3.38 4.54 1.93
CA LEU A 107 4.00 4.18 3.20
C LEU A 107 5.28 3.40 2.89
N SER A 108 6.42 3.94 3.30
CA SER A 108 7.75 3.33 3.15
C SER A 108 8.70 3.92 4.20
N SER A 109 9.93 3.42 4.25
CA SER A 109 10.95 3.82 5.20
C SER A 109 12.36 3.62 4.62
N ALA A 110 13.36 4.21 5.26
CA ALA A 110 14.74 4.06 4.83
C ALA A 110 15.25 2.61 5.04
N SER A 111 14.80 1.96 6.11
CA SER A 111 15.15 0.58 6.46
C SER A 111 13.92 -0.26 6.76
N ILE A 112 13.99 -1.57 6.48
CA ILE A 112 12.91 -2.54 6.74
C ILE A 112 12.63 -2.76 8.23
N ASN A 113 13.54 -2.33 9.12
CA ASN A 113 13.40 -2.44 10.57
C ASN A 113 12.91 -1.13 11.22
N ASP A 114 12.68 -0.09 10.43
CA ASP A 114 12.18 1.19 10.95
C ASP A 114 10.77 1.01 11.52
N HIS A 115 10.56 1.59 12.69
CA HIS A 115 9.29 1.57 13.39
C HIS A 115 9.12 2.84 14.23
N ASN A 116 7.88 3.12 14.61
CA ASN A 116 7.54 4.27 15.43
C ASN A 116 7.79 3.96 16.92
N THR A 117 8.42 4.89 17.63
CA THR A 117 8.63 4.82 19.09
C THR A 117 7.98 6.03 19.76
N PHE A 118 7.90 6.05 21.09
CA PHE A 118 7.31 7.20 21.80
C PHE A 118 8.16 8.47 21.67
N GLU A 119 9.46 8.33 21.41
CA GLU A 119 10.40 9.42 21.17
C GLU A 119 10.39 9.88 19.71
N LYS A 120 10.09 8.96 18.78
CA LYS A 120 9.98 9.23 17.34
C LYS A 120 8.70 8.58 16.80
N PRO A 121 7.52 9.20 17.00
CA PRO A 121 6.24 8.58 16.69
C PRO A 121 5.90 8.53 15.19
N ASP A 122 6.69 9.22 14.37
CA ASP A 122 6.39 9.55 12.97
C ASP A 122 7.50 9.12 11.99
N VAL A 123 8.34 8.13 12.35
CA VAL A 123 9.41 7.61 11.48
C VAL A 123 8.82 6.96 10.23
N VAL A 124 7.73 6.22 10.40
CA VAL A 124 7.03 5.49 9.34
C VAL A 124 5.58 5.91 9.34
N LYS A 125 5.22 6.83 8.43
CA LYS A 125 3.87 7.32 8.22
C LYS A 125 3.62 7.62 6.73
N PRO A 126 2.36 7.61 6.26
CA PRO A 126 2.08 7.85 4.86
C PRO A 126 2.40 9.29 4.46
N VAL A 127 2.95 9.45 3.27
CA VAL A 127 3.15 10.75 2.62
C VAL A 127 2.51 10.77 1.23
N ALA A 128 2.42 11.94 0.60
CA ALA A 128 2.00 12.03 -0.79
C ALA A 128 2.95 11.24 -1.69
N PHE A 129 2.38 10.60 -2.71
CA PHE A 129 3.14 9.83 -3.69
C PHE A 129 2.97 10.41 -5.08
N ASP A 130 4.10 10.75 -5.71
CA ASP A 130 4.22 11.40 -7.02
C ASP A 130 4.85 10.48 -8.08
N GLY A 131 5.18 9.23 -7.73
CA GLY A 131 5.74 8.24 -8.65
C GLY A 131 4.76 7.65 -9.65
N ALA A 132 3.55 8.20 -9.77
CA ALA A 132 2.50 7.76 -10.69
C ALA A 132 2.23 8.82 -11.76
N LYS A 133 2.20 8.42 -13.03
CA LYS A 133 1.99 9.32 -14.17
C LYS A 133 1.17 8.67 -15.27
N ILE A 134 0.36 9.48 -15.96
CA ILE A 134 -0.47 9.04 -17.07
C ILE A 134 0.33 9.21 -18.37
N GLU A 135 0.59 8.13 -19.09
CA GLU A 135 1.32 8.13 -20.35
C GLU A 135 0.55 7.32 -21.39
N ARG A 136 0.20 7.97 -22.52
CA ARG A 136 -0.50 7.33 -23.65
C ARG A 136 -1.77 6.56 -23.23
N GLY A 137 -2.50 7.10 -22.24
CA GLY A 137 -3.73 6.50 -21.72
C GLY A 137 -3.53 5.40 -20.68
N GLN A 138 -2.30 5.02 -20.36
CA GLN A 138 -1.96 4.07 -19.30
C GLN A 138 -1.39 4.78 -18.09
N LEU A 139 -1.51 4.16 -16.92
CA LEU A 139 -0.90 4.66 -15.69
C LEU A 139 0.43 3.93 -15.46
N LYS A 140 1.53 4.69 -15.46
CA LYS A 140 2.88 4.21 -15.15
C LYS A 140 3.21 4.55 -13.71
N VAL A 141 3.66 3.56 -12.96
CA VAL A 141 3.98 3.70 -11.53
C VAL A 141 5.40 3.21 -11.30
N ASN A 142 6.25 4.10 -10.79
CA ASN A 142 7.53 3.71 -10.21
C ASN A 142 7.29 3.42 -8.72
N LEU A 143 7.10 2.15 -8.39
CA LEU A 143 6.80 1.68 -7.04
C LEU A 143 8.13 1.43 -6.29
N PRO A 144 8.49 2.25 -5.28
CA PRO A 144 9.77 2.10 -4.59
C PRO A 144 9.94 0.74 -3.92
N ALA A 145 11.17 0.35 -3.63
CA ALA A 145 11.46 -0.81 -2.77
C ALA A 145 10.70 -0.69 -1.43
N LYS A 146 10.36 -1.81 -0.79
CA LYS A 146 9.79 -1.88 0.58
C LYS A 146 8.70 -0.84 0.80
N SER A 147 7.69 -0.84 -0.07
CA SER A 147 6.66 0.19 -0.08
C SER A 147 5.25 -0.34 -0.26
N ILE A 148 4.29 0.39 0.29
CA ILE A 148 2.86 0.23 0.05
C ILE A 148 2.34 1.55 -0.51
N VAL A 149 1.70 1.50 -1.67
CA VAL A 149 1.10 2.65 -2.34
C VAL A 149 -0.40 2.42 -2.50
N VAL A 150 -1.20 3.46 -2.26
CA VAL A 150 -2.62 3.50 -2.64
C VAL A 150 -2.80 4.66 -3.60
N LEU A 151 -3.33 4.36 -4.78
CA LEU A 151 -3.65 5.31 -5.83
C LEU A 151 -5.17 5.49 -5.89
N GLU A 152 -5.62 6.74 -6.02
CA GLU A 152 -6.98 7.10 -6.41
C GLU A 152 -6.93 7.60 -7.86
N VAL A 153 -7.77 7.01 -8.71
CA VAL A 153 -7.84 7.27 -10.14
C VAL A 153 -9.22 7.77 -10.52
N GLU A 154 -9.26 8.86 -11.29
CA GLU A 154 -10.45 9.53 -11.82
C GLU A 154 -10.31 9.85 -13.32
#